data_AF-A0A1L5FEE5-F1
#
_entry.id   AF-A0A1L5FEE5-F1
#
_cell.length_a   1.000
_cell.length_b   1.000
_cell.length_c   1.000
_cell.angle_alpha   90.00
_cell.angle_beta   90.00
_cell.angle_gamma   90.00
#
_symmetry.space_group_name_H-M   'P 1'
#
loop_
_entity.id
_entity.type
_entity.pdbx_description
1 polymer ?
#
loop_
_entity_poly.entity_id
_entity_poly.type
_entity_poly.pdbx_seq_one_letter_code
_entity_poly.pdbx_strand_id
1 'polypeptide(L)' 'MIKQLFHNAGIKVTDQELKEIMQITTDDIRENRIKFGKKTSLQQMFTIAKRSLKVLISA' A
#
# COMPACT_ATOMS: atom_id res chain seq x y z
N MET A 1 9.99 2.85 4.09
CA MET A 1 8.87 3.77 4.38
C MET A 1 7.58 3.02 4.75
N ILE A 2 6.95 2.23 3.86
CA ILE A 2 5.69 1.52 4.17
C ILE A 2 5.80 0.62 5.42
N LYS A 3 6.91 -0.13 5.57
CA LYS A 3 7.20 -0.94 6.77
C LYS A 3 7.14 -0.14 8.08
N GLN A 4 7.72 1.07 8.09
CA GLN A 4 7.71 1.96 9.27
C GLN A 4 6.31 2.52 9.54
N LEU A 5 5.55 2.85 8.49
CA LEU A 5 4.17 3.34 8.65
C LEU A 5 3.25 2.27 9.24
N PHE A 6 3.40 1.01 8.82
CA PHE A 6 2.66 -0.11 9.43
C PHE A 6 3.07 -0.33 10.88
N HIS A 7 4.37 -0.33 11.17
CA HIS A 7 4.88 -0.44 12.55
C HIS A 7 4.30 0.66 13.45
N ASN A 8 4.33 1.92 13.00
CA ASN A 8 3.80 3.06 13.74
C ASN A 8 2.28 3.00 13.91
N ALA A 9 1.57 2.28 13.03
CA ALA A 9 0.14 2.02 13.13
C ALA A 9 -0.20 0.76 13.94
N GLY A 10 0.78 0.08 14.55
CA GLY A 10 0.58 -1.16 15.31
C GLY A 10 0.23 -2.38 14.44
N ILE A 11 0.46 -2.30 13.13
CA ILE A 11 0.11 -3.36 12.18
C ILE A 11 1.37 -4.21 11.93
N LYS A 12 1.28 -5.49 12.26
CA LYS A 12 2.33 -6.48 11.95
C LYS A 12 2.07 -7.07 10.58
N VAL A 13 3.13 -7.13 9.77
CA VAL A 13 3.16 -7.81 8.47
C VAL A 13 4.46 -8.61 8.39
N THR A 14 4.38 -9.78 7.78
CA THR A 14 5.55 -10.56 7.36
C THR A 14 6.28 -9.87 6.21
N ASP A 15 7.52 -10.27 5.94
CA ASP A 15 8.26 -9.70 4.82
C ASP A 15 7.64 -10.09 3.46
N GLN A 16 6.97 -11.24 3.37
CA GLN A 16 6.24 -11.66 2.16
C GLN A 16 5.01 -10.78 1.94
N GLU A 17 4.15 -10.60 2.96
CA GLU A 17 3.00 -9.68 2.88
C GLU A 17 3.45 -8.26 2.55
N LEU A 18 4.54 -7.79 3.17
CA LEU A 18 5.08 -6.47 2.90
C LEU A 18 5.49 -6.32 1.43
N LYS A 19 6.12 -7.34 0.84
CA LYS A 19 6.52 -7.33 -0.58
C LYS A 19 5.31 -7.23 -1.50
N GLU A 20 4.26 -8.00 -1.23
CA GLU A 20 3.03 -7.99 -2.02
C GLU A 20 2.26 -6.67 -1.87
N ILE A 21 2.13 -6.16 -0.64
CA ILE A 21 1.51 -4.86 -0.38
C ILE A 21 2.24 -3.75 -1.12
N MET A 22 3.59 -3.76 -1.11
CA MET A 22 4.40 -2.78 -1.83
C MET A 22 4.15 -2.84 -3.34
N GLN A 23 4.05 -4.04 -3.91
CA GLN A 23 3.76 -4.24 -5.33
C GLN A 23 2.37 -3.67 -5.68
N ILE A 24 1.32 -4.11 -4.99
CA ILE A 24 -0.06 -3.66 -5.23
C ILE A 24 -0.18 -2.14 -5.06
N THR A 25 0.44 -1.58 -4.01
CA THR A 25 0.41 -0.14 -3.75
C THR A 25 1.11 0.65 -4.86
N THR A 26 2.24 0.14 -5.35
CA THR A 26 3.00 0.79 -6.43
C THR A 26 2.21 0.75 -7.74
N ASP A 27 1.58 -0.37 -8.05
CA ASP A 27 0.77 -0.55 -9.25
C ASP A 27 -0.45 0.39 -9.23
N ASP A 28 -1.19 0.46 -8.12
CA ASP A 28 -2.33 1.37 -7.98
C ASP A 28 -1.92 2.85 -8.14
N ILE A 29 -0.78 3.26 -7.56
CA ILE A 29 -0.27 4.63 -7.73
C ILE A 29 0.12 4.89 -9.18
N ARG A 30 0.79 3.94 -9.84
CA ARG A 30 1.21 4.07 -11.23
C ARG A 30 -0.01 4.19 -12.14
N GLU A 31 -0.98 3.30 -11.98
CA GLU A 31 -2.23 3.30 -12.76
C GLU A 31 -3.01 4.60 -12.55
N ASN A 32 -3.13 5.06 -11.30
CA ASN A 32 -3.82 6.32 -10.99
C ASN A 32 -3.14 7.53 -11.65
N ARG A 33 -1.81 7.54 -11.70
CA ARG A 33 -1.04 8.59 -12.36
C ARG A 33 -1.20 8.55 -13.88
N ILE A 34 -1.09 7.36 -14.49
CA ILE A 34 -1.16 7.20 -15.95
C ILE A 34 -2.57 7.49 -16.47
N LYS A 35 -3.60 6.93 -15.83
CA LYS A 35 -4.99 7.02 -16.32
C LYS A 35 -5.67 8.33 -15.99
N PHE A 36 -5.38 8.91 -14.82
CA PHE A 36 -6.14 10.05 -14.30
C PHE A 36 -5.28 11.29 -14.03
N GLY A 37 -3.97 11.23 -14.28
CA GLY A 37 -3.04 12.33 -13.92
C GLY A 37 -2.97 12.59 -12.41
N LYS A 38 -3.48 11.67 -11.58
CA LYS A 38 -3.64 11.87 -10.15
C LYS A 38 -2.29 11.77 -9.44
N LYS A 39 -1.95 12.79 -8.64
CA LYS A 39 -0.83 12.73 -7.69
C LYS A 39 -1.30 12.08 -6.40
N THR A 40 -0.49 11.16 -5.87
CA THR A 40 -0.79 10.44 -4.63
C THR A 40 0.05 11.02 -3.49
N SER A 41 -0.64 11.49 -2.44
CA SER A 41 0.01 11.94 -1.20
C SER A 41 0.49 10.75 -0.35
N LEU A 42 1.34 11.02 0.65
CA LEU A 42 1.78 9.99 1.61
C LEU A 42 0.61 9.31 2.32
N GLN A 43 -0.40 10.09 2.75
CA GLN A 43 -1.57 9.56 3.45
C GLN A 43 -2.43 8.69 2.53
N GLN A 44 -2.58 9.07 1.26
CA GLN A 44 -3.30 8.26 0.27
C GLN A 44 -2.54 6.97 -0.05
N MET A 45 -1.22 7.04 -0.23
CA MET A 45 -0.37 5.85 -0.41
C MET A 45 -0.52 4.89 0.76
N PHE A 46 -0.50 5.40 2.00
CA PHE A 46 -0.68 4.53 3.17
C PHE A 46 -2.10 3.96 3.26
N THR A 47 -3.11 4.70 2.81
CA THR A 47 -4.49 4.20 2.69
C THR A 47 -4.59 3.07 1.68
N ILE A 48 -3.93 3.21 0.52
CA ILE A 48 -3.85 2.16 -0.49
C ILE A 48 -3.15 0.93 0.10
N ALA A 49 -2.00 1.10 0.75
CA ALA A 49 -1.28 -0.01 1.39
C ALA A 49 -2.14 -0.78 2.41
N LYS A 50 -2.92 -0.08 3.26
CA LYS A 50 -3.86 -0.72 4.19
C LYS A 50 -4.98 -1.48 3.47
N ARG A 51 -5.47 -0.97 2.33
CA ARG A 51 -6.46 -1.68 1.50
C ARG A 51 -5.84 -2.93 0.87
N SER A 52 -4.61 -2.86 0.37
CA SER A 52 -3.88 -4.00 -0.17
C SER A 52 -3.73 -5.11 0.88
N LEU A 53 -3.35 -4.76 2.11
CA LEU A 53 -3.28 -5.71 3.22
C LEU A 53 -4.63 -6.39 3.48
N LYS A 54 -5.73 -5.61 3.50
CA LYS A 54 -7.08 -6.17 3.68
C LYS A 54 -7.44 -7.16 2.58
N VAL A 55 -7.10 -6.84 1.32
CA VAL A 55 -7.35 -7.74 0.18
C VAL A 55 -6.56 -9.04 0.34
N LEU A 56 -5.27 -8.97 0.71
CA LEU A 56 -4.44 -10.16 0.93
C LEU A 56 -4.96 -11.07 2.05
N ILE A 57 -5.44 -10.50 3.16
CA ILE A 57 -5.99 -11.28 4.29
C ILE A 57 -7.37 -11.87 3.96
N SER A 58 -8.12 -11.25 3.05
CA SER A 58 -9.47 -11.69 2.68
C SER A 58 -9.51 -12.62 1.45
N ALA A 59 -8.35 -12.92 0.86
CA ALA A 59 -8.17 -13.82 -0.29
C ALA A 59 -7.87 -15.24 0.18
#